data_AF-C1N2I5-F1
#
_entry.id   AF-C1N2I5-F1
#
_cell.length_a   1.000
_cell.length_b   1.000
_cell.length_c   1.000
_cell.angle_alpha   90.00
_cell.angle_beta   90.00
_cell.angle_gamma   90.00
#
_symmetry.space_group_name_H-M   'P 1'
#
loop_
_entity.id
_entity.type
_entity.pdbx_description
1 polymer ?
#
loop_
_entity_poly.entity_id
_entity_poly.type
_entity_poly.pdbx_seq_one_letter_code
_entity_poly.pdbx_strand_id
1 'polypeptide(L)'
;GWASREDYRDAFNAFLVKWPNCAAPGDASAAPFILEKVGGPGAAIFDFGAEGPIFGADALKIPLGRAPSMGSSYAAIGGEALFGGGKTAKSRLGSAYASPPDGTGSLFG
;
A
#
# COMPACT_ATOMS: atom_id res chain seq x y z
N GLY A 1 -8.49 7.31 -5.24
CA GLY A 1 -8.90 6.25 -4.30
C GLY A 1 -9.21 4.97 -5.04
N TRP A 2 -9.44 3.86 -4.33
CA TRP A 2 -9.84 2.54 -4.86
C TRP A 2 -11.32 2.54 -5.28
N ALA A 3 -11.64 1.88 -6.39
CA ALA A 3 -12.97 1.86 -7.00
C ALA A 3 -13.34 0.51 -7.66
N SER A 4 -12.56 -0.55 -7.44
CA SER A 4 -12.77 -1.91 -7.96
C SER A 4 -12.91 -1.97 -9.49
N ARG A 5 -12.09 -1.22 -10.23
CA ARG A 5 -12.15 -1.14 -11.70
C ARG A 5 -11.51 -2.33 -12.43
N GLU A 6 -10.92 -3.28 -11.71
CA GLU A 6 -10.16 -4.40 -12.27
C GLU A 6 -8.97 -3.95 -13.15
N ASP A 7 -8.32 -2.85 -12.75
CA ASP A 7 -7.21 -2.24 -13.50
C ASP A 7 -6.17 -1.62 -12.55
N TYR A 8 -4.97 -1.32 -13.07
CA TYR A 8 -3.98 -0.49 -12.40
C TYR A 8 -4.03 0.94 -12.93
N ARG A 9 -3.78 1.91 -12.05
CA ARG A 9 -3.86 3.33 -12.39
C ARG A 9 -2.58 4.05 -12.03
N ASP A 10 -2.03 4.72 -13.03
CA ASP A 10 -0.91 5.64 -12.86
C ASP A 10 -1.36 6.86 -12.06
N ALA A 11 -0.50 7.29 -11.14
CA ALA A 11 -0.63 8.58 -10.47
C ALA A 11 0.75 9.02 -9.97
N PHE A 12 1.38 9.90 -10.75
CA PHE A 12 2.74 10.36 -10.50
C PHE A 12 2.91 11.14 -9.19
N ASN A 13 1.85 11.78 -8.72
CA ASN A 13 1.82 12.52 -7.46
C ASN A 13 1.09 11.76 -6.34
N ALA A 14 0.98 10.44 -6.44
CA ALA A 14 0.45 9.65 -5.35
C ALA A 14 1.41 9.67 -4.14
N PHE A 15 0.83 9.77 -2.95
CA PHE A 15 1.57 9.75 -1.70
C PHE A 15 0.81 8.91 -0.66
N LEU A 16 1.55 8.41 0.31
CA LEU A 16 1.02 7.82 1.54
C LEU A 16 1.30 8.77 2.70
N VAL A 17 0.56 8.59 3.79
CA VAL A 17 0.69 9.42 4.99
C VAL A 17 0.85 8.51 6.20
N LYS A 18 1.83 8.80 7.04
CA LYS A 18 2.07 8.12 8.32
C LYS A 18 2.17 9.15 9.44
N TRP A 19 1.48 8.92 10.55
CA TRP A 19 1.71 9.72 11.76
C TRP A 19 2.89 9.15 12.56
N PRO A 20 3.75 10.00 13.16
CA PRO A 20 4.82 9.55 14.03
C PRO A 20 4.26 8.78 15.23
N ASN A 21 4.87 7.64 15.58
CA ASN A 21 4.44 6.82 16.73
C ASN A 21 4.56 7.54 18.09
N CYS A 22 5.36 8.60 18.17
CA CYS A 22 5.51 9.42 19.39
C CYS A 22 4.39 10.45 19.60
N ALA A 23 3.50 10.63 18.62
CA ALA A 23 2.30 11.45 18.79
C ALA A 23 1.29 10.67 19.64
N ALA A 24 0.79 11.26 20.73
CA ALA A 24 -0.33 10.67 21.45
C ALA A 24 -1.52 10.51 20.48
N PRO A 25 -2.37 9.48 20.62
CA PRO A 25 -3.57 9.36 19.79
C PRO A 25 -4.42 10.64 19.87
N GLY A 26 -4.59 11.34 18.75
CA GLY A 26 -5.30 12.62 18.69
C GLY A 26 -4.42 13.87 18.83
N ASP A 27 -3.11 13.72 19.00
CA ASP A 27 -2.16 14.83 18.98
C ASP A 27 -1.86 15.24 17.53
N ALA A 28 -2.70 16.12 17.00
CA ALA A 28 -2.53 16.73 15.69
C ALA A 28 -1.34 17.71 15.61
N SER A 29 -0.61 17.93 16.72
CA SER A 29 0.56 18.80 16.76
C SER A 29 1.77 18.18 16.02
N ALA A 30 1.87 16.85 16.00
CA ALA A 30 2.93 16.16 15.28
C ALA A 30 2.65 16.17 13.76
N ALA A 31 3.54 16.78 12.99
CA ALA A 31 3.45 16.79 11.54
C ALA A 31 3.51 15.34 11.00
N PRO A 32 2.58 14.93 10.11
CA PRO A 32 2.62 13.61 9.52
C PRO A 32 3.78 13.51 8.51
N PHE A 33 4.29 12.30 8.33
CA PHE A 33 5.21 11.98 7.26
C PHE A 33 4.44 11.83 5.95
N ILE A 34 4.76 12.68 4.98
CA ILE A 34 4.32 12.53 3.59
C ILE A 34 5.32 11.62 2.88
N LEU A 35 4.84 10.48 2.42
CA LEU A 35 5.64 9.45 1.80
C LEU A 35 5.34 9.44 0.31
N GLU A 36 6.14 10.18 -0.44
CA GLU A 36 5.96 10.31 -1.88
C GLU A 36 6.30 9.00 -2.59
N LYS A 37 5.71 8.82 -3.78
CA LYS A 37 6.13 7.78 -4.70
C LYS A 37 7.50 8.16 -5.28
N VAL A 38 8.53 7.38 -4.98
CA VAL A 38 9.93 7.66 -5.37
C VAL A 38 10.50 6.64 -6.36
N GLY A 39 9.79 5.54 -6.63
CA GLY A 39 10.25 4.48 -7.51
C GLY A 39 9.17 3.49 -7.91
N GLY A 40 9.58 2.37 -8.52
CA GLY A 40 8.67 1.32 -9.00
C GLY A 40 7.86 1.70 -10.25
N PRO A 41 6.94 0.83 -10.70
CA PRO A 41 6.10 1.07 -11.88
C PRO A 41 5.24 2.32 -11.73
N GLY A 42 4.82 2.94 -12.84
CA GLY A 42 3.97 4.15 -12.84
C GLY A 42 2.66 3.97 -12.04
N ALA A 43 2.15 2.74 -12.03
CA ALA A 43 0.96 2.33 -11.30
C ALA A 43 1.08 2.60 -9.81
N ALA A 44 0.26 3.53 -9.31
CA ALA A 44 0.18 3.88 -7.90
C ALA A 44 -0.98 3.18 -7.20
N ILE A 45 -2.01 2.76 -7.93
CA ILE A 45 -3.19 2.09 -7.38
C ILE A 45 -3.44 0.82 -8.19
N PHE A 46 -3.61 -0.31 -7.51
CA PHE A 46 -4.04 -1.57 -8.11
C PHE A 46 -5.47 -1.85 -7.62
N ASP A 47 -6.41 -1.86 -8.55
CA ASP A 47 -7.84 -1.68 -8.27
C ASP A 47 -8.65 -2.97 -8.46
N PHE A 48 -8.13 -4.07 -7.95
CA PHE A 48 -8.74 -5.40 -8.07
C PHE A 48 -9.78 -5.63 -6.97
N GLY A 49 -11.02 -5.90 -7.36
CA GLY A 49 -12.17 -5.96 -6.46
C GLY A 49 -12.07 -7.03 -5.38
N ALA A 50 -11.56 -8.21 -5.75
CA ALA A 50 -11.40 -9.32 -4.82
C ALA A 50 -10.22 -9.11 -3.85
N GLU A 51 -9.18 -8.40 -4.27
CA GLU A 51 -7.96 -8.20 -3.48
C GLU A 51 -8.07 -7.04 -2.49
N GLY A 52 -8.95 -6.06 -2.76
CA GLY A 52 -9.07 -4.85 -1.97
C GLY A 52 -8.08 -3.74 -2.38
N PRO A 53 -8.09 -2.61 -1.65
CA PRO A 53 -7.20 -1.48 -1.93
C PRO A 53 -5.72 -1.84 -1.83
N ILE A 54 -4.99 -1.62 -2.93
CA ILE A 54 -3.53 -1.72 -2.99
C ILE A 54 -2.97 -0.41 -3.54
N PHE A 55 -2.01 0.17 -2.83
CA PHE A 55 -1.32 1.42 -3.18
C PHE A 55 0.17 1.13 -3.30
N GLY A 56 0.71 1.23 -4.51
CA GLY A 56 2.01 0.65 -4.85
C GLY A 56 2.01 -0.87 -4.74
N ALA A 57 2.77 -1.56 -5.59
CA ALA A 57 2.79 -3.03 -5.58
C ALA A 57 3.26 -3.63 -4.24
N ASP A 58 4.00 -2.84 -3.46
CA ASP A 58 4.60 -3.23 -2.19
C ASP A 58 4.32 -2.26 -1.02
N ALA A 59 3.79 -1.06 -1.26
CA ALA A 59 3.74 -0.04 -0.22
C ALA A 59 2.59 -0.23 0.78
N LEU A 60 1.36 -0.45 0.33
CA LEU A 60 0.22 -0.73 1.20
C LEU A 60 -0.79 -1.65 0.52
N LYS A 61 -1.18 -2.71 1.21
CA LYS A 61 -2.33 -3.54 0.86
C LYS A 61 -3.29 -3.65 2.03
N ILE A 62 -4.57 -3.40 1.76
CA ILE A 62 -5.68 -3.60 2.69
C ILE A 62 -6.59 -4.68 2.08
N PRO A 63 -6.45 -5.94 2.47
CA PRO A 63 -7.16 -7.01 1.79
C PRO A 63 -8.61 -7.14 2.29
N LEU A 64 -9.54 -7.43 1.37
CA LEU A 64 -10.94 -7.73 1.71
C LEU A 64 -11.18 -9.20 2.10
N GLY A 65 -10.16 -10.06 1.99
CA GLY A 65 -10.27 -11.49 2.27
C GLY A 65 -11.16 -12.28 1.32
N ARG A 66 -11.40 -11.75 0.11
CA ARG A 66 -12.23 -12.37 -0.93
C ARG A 66 -11.43 -12.98 -2.08
N ALA A 67 -10.18 -12.54 -2.28
CA ALA A 67 -9.28 -13.12 -3.27
C ALA A 67 -8.77 -14.52 -2.84
N PRO A 68 -8.37 -15.39 -3.78
CA PRO A 68 -7.65 -16.62 -3.49
C PRO A 68 -6.30 -16.35 -2.82
N SER A 69 -5.80 -17.28 -2.00
CA SER A 69 -4.52 -17.12 -1.27
C SER A 69 -3.31 -16.93 -2.18
N MET A 70 -3.35 -17.41 -3.44
CA MET A 70 -2.24 -17.38 -4.40
C MET A 70 -2.31 -16.30 -5.48
N GLY A 71 -3.18 -15.29 -5.35
CA GLY A 71 -3.05 -14.09 -6.19
C GLY A 71 -4.33 -13.34 -6.48
N SER A 72 -4.23 -12.50 -7.50
CA SER A 72 -5.31 -11.66 -8.02
C SER A 72 -6.45 -12.50 -8.60
N SER A 73 -7.62 -11.89 -8.76
CA SER A 73 -8.72 -12.41 -9.59
C SER A 73 -8.26 -12.90 -10.98
N TYR A 74 -7.08 -12.47 -11.46
CA TYR A 74 -6.48 -12.85 -12.75
C TYR A 74 -5.12 -13.55 -12.72
N ALA A 75 -4.37 -13.59 -11.61
CA ALA A 75 -2.96 -14.01 -11.65
C ALA A 75 -2.61 -15.11 -10.63
N ALA A 76 -2.47 -16.34 -11.15
CA ALA A 76 -1.73 -17.43 -10.53
C ALA A 76 -0.22 -17.38 -10.85
N ILE A 77 0.32 -16.22 -11.25
CA ILE A 77 1.70 -16.11 -11.73
C ILE A 77 2.36 -14.87 -11.13
N GLY A 78 3.29 -15.07 -10.20
CA GLY A 78 4.33 -14.07 -9.89
C GLY A 78 4.70 -13.90 -8.41
N GLY A 79 5.52 -14.81 -7.88
CA GLY A 79 6.46 -14.57 -6.76
C GLY A 79 5.91 -13.99 -5.45
N GLU A 80 6.82 -13.63 -4.53
CA GLU A 80 6.54 -13.04 -3.21
C GLU A 80 6.02 -11.59 -3.30
N ALA A 81 4.96 -11.39 -4.05
CA ALA A 81 4.33 -10.10 -4.19
C ALA A 81 3.26 -9.95 -3.09
N LEU A 82 2.89 -8.74 -2.67
CA LEU A 82 1.83 -8.54 -1.67
C LEU A 82 0.44 -9.04 -2.14
N PHE A 83 0.32 -9.53 -3.38
CA PHE A 83 -0.89 -10.03 -4.02
C PHE A 83 -1.42 -11.32 -3.36
N GLY A 84 -2.73 -11.57 -3.44
CA GLY A 84 -3.40 -12.69 -2.75
C GLY A 84 -4.34 -12.35 -1.59
N GLY A 85 -5.21 -13.30 -1.26
CA GLY A 85 -6.34 -13.21 -0.32
C GLY A 85 -5.98 -13.29 1.15
N GLY A 86 -5.35 -12.25 1.68
CA GLY A 86 -5.15 -12.09 3.13
C GLY A 86 -6.36 -11.50 3.85
N LYS A 87 -6.32 -11.48 5.19
CA LYS A 87 -7.24 -10.69 6.03
C LYS A 87 -6.53 -9.58 6.82
N THR A 88 -5.20 -9.51 6.67
CA THR A 88 -4.33 -8.59 7.42
C THR A 88 -3.71 -7.60 6.46
N ALA A 89 -3.76 -6.33 6.81
CA ALA A 89 -3.10 -5.29 6.03
C ALA A 89 -1.58 -5.46 6.09
N LYS A 90 -0.89 -5.19 4.98
CA LYS A 90 0.56 -5.32 4.84
C LYS A 90 1.14 -4.05 4.23
N SER A 91 2.34 -3.68 4.65
CA SER A 91 3.03 -2.48 4.16
C SER A 91 4.53 -2.73 4.09
N ARG A 92 5.18 -2.27 3.03
CA ARG A 92 6.64 -2.26 2.85
C ARG A 92 7.06 -0.98 2.13
N LEU A 93 7.74 -0.09 2.83
CA LEU A 93 8.20 1.21 2.33
C LEU A 93 9.70 1.18 2.02
N GLY A 94 10.17 2.13 1.22
CA GLY A 94 11.58 2.33 0.87
C GLY A 94 11.99 1.91 -0.54
N SER A 95 11.08 1.32 -1.31
CA SER A 95 11.30 0.90 -2.71
C SER A 95 10.48 1.73 -3.69
N ALA A 96 9.15 1.57 -3.68
CA ALA A 96 8.24 2.34 -4.56
C ALA A 96 7.81 3.67 -3.92
N TYR A 97 7.70 3.69 -2.59
CA TYR A 97 7.35 4.86 -1.78
C TYR A 97 8.45 5.15 -0.78
N ALA A 98 8.62 6.43 -0.44
CA ALA A 98 9.67 6.88 0.46
C ALA A 98 9.63 6.14 1.81
N SER A 99 10.81 5.85 2.36
CA SER A 99 10.93 5.34 3.72
C SER A 99 10.49 6.42 4.72
N PRO A 100 9.77 6.05 5.79
CA PRO A 100 9.43 7.00 6.82
C PRO A 100 10.70 7.41 7.59
N PRO A 101 10.82 8.68 8.03
CA PRO A 101 11.99 9.16 8.78
C PRO A 101 12.25 8.43 10.10
N ASP A 102 11.25 7.74 10.64
CA ASP A 102 11.35 6.96 11.86
C ASP A 102 11.96 5.56 11.67
N GLY A 103 12.34 5.21 10.45
CA GLY A 103 13.11 3.99 10.15
C GLY A 103 12.32 2.69 10.17
N THR A 104 10.99 2.71 10.38
CA THR A 104 10.21 1.45 10.49
C THR A 104 10.07 0.69 9.17
N GLY A 105 10.23 1.36 8.03
CA GLY A 105 10.01 0.75 6.71
C GLY A 105 8.58 0.25 6.47
N SER A 106 7.60 0.70 7.26
CA SER A 106 6.21 0.24 7.24
C SER A 106 5.26 1.30 7.80
N LEU A 107 4.00 1.29 7.35
CA LEU A 107 2.93 2.11 7.93
C LEU A 107 2.45 1.63 9.31
N PHE A 108 2.74 0.38 9.70
CA PHE A 108 2.16 -0.24 10.90
C PHE A 108 3.05 -0.25 12.15
N GLY A 109 4.29 0.27 12.05
CA GLY A 109 5.29 0.21 13.12
C GLY A 109 6.34 -0.86 12.87
#